data_AF-A0A3P8QJM9-F1
#
_entry.id   AF-A0A3P8QJM9-F1
#
_cell.length_a   1.000
_cell.length_b   1.000
_cell.length_c   1.000
_cell.angle_alpha   90.00
_cell.angle_beta   90.00
_cell.angle_gamma   90.00
#
_symmetry.space_group_name_H-M   'P 1'
#
loop_
_entity.id
_entity.type
_entity.pdbx_description
1 polymer ?
#
loop_
_entity_poly.entity_id
_entity_poly.type
_entity_poly.pdbx_seq_one_letter_code
_entity_poly.pdbx_strand_id
1 'polypeptide(L)'
;MGVKDSYTDFHIDFGGTSVWYHGEKVFYLIKPTLTNLALYEAWSSSPNQSEVFFGDKVDKCYKCIVPQGTTLLIPTGWIHAVLTSQDCMAFGGNFLHNLNIGMQLR
;
A
#
# COMPACT_ATOMS: atom_id res chain seq x y z
N MET A 1 7.96 4.04 -13.02
CA MET A 1 8.82 3.01 -13.65
C MET A 1 9.53 2.26 -12.55
N GLY A 2 9.69 0.95 -12.65
CA GLY A 2 10.48 0.18 -11.69
C GLY A 2 11.16 -0.99 -12.39
N VAL A 3 12.38 -1.31 -11.98
CA VAL A 3 13.11 -2.49 -12.44
C VAL A 3 12.68 -3.71 -11.62
N LYS A 4 12.92 -4.89 -12.16
CA LYS A 4 12.71 -6.17 -11.49
C LYS A 4 13.30 -6.15 -10.08
N ASP A 5 12.57 -6.74 -9.16
CA ASP A 5 12.88 -6.87 -7.73
C ASP A 5 12.90 -5.53 -6.96
N SER A 6 12.47 -4.41 -7.58
CA SER A 6 12.20 -3.18 -6.84
C SER A 6 11.06 -3.39 -5.85
N TYR A 7 11.33 -3.10 -4.57
CA TYR A 7 10.38 -3.20 -3.46
C TYR A 7 10.17 -1.83 -2.81
N THR A 8 8.92 -1.46 -2.62
CA THR A 8 8.50 -0.33 -1.80
C THR A 8 7.80 -0.89 -0.57
N ASP A 9 8.34 -0.61 0.61
CA ASP A 9 7.86 -1.18 1.85
C ASP A 9 6.47 -0.66 2.25
N PHE A 10 5.88 -1.28 3.28
CA PHE A 10 4.53 -0.95 3.72
C PHE A 10 4.39 0.53 4.07
N HIS A 11 3.41 1.18 3.46
CA HIS A 11 3.08 2.58 3.72
C HIS A 11 1.59 2.84 3.53
N ILE A 12 1.16 4.01 4.01
CA ILE A 12 -0.12 4.61 3.68
C ILE A 12 0.16 5.79 2.76
N ASP A 13 -0.61 5.93 1.69
CA ASP A 13 -0.47 7.06 0.78
C ASP A 13 -0.64 8.40 1.50
N PHE A 14 0.13 9.39 1.06
CA PHE A 14 0.17 10.71 1.67
C PHE A 14 -1.24 11.34 1.75
N GLY A 15 -1.51 12.02 2.87
CA GLY A 15 -2.78 12.70 3.14
C GLY A 15 -4.00 11.77 3.19
N GLY A 16 -3.79 10.45 3.35
CA GLY A 16 -4.88 9.46 3.32
C GLY A 16 -5.60 9.41 1.97
N THR A 17 -4.92 9.78 0.88
CA THR A 17 -5.51 9.72 -0.46
C THR A 17 -5.91 8.29 -0.84
N SER A 18 -6.91 8.19 -1.71
CA SER A 18 -7.09 6.98 -2.53
C SER A 18 -6.15 7.06 -3.73
N VAL A 19 -5.78 5.92 -4.30
CA VAL A 19 -4.88 5.86 -5.46
C VAL A 19 -5.45 4.93 -6.53
N TRP A 20 -5.25 5.30 -7.80
CA TRP A 20 -5.44 4.39 -8.93
C TRP A 20 -4.08 4.04 -9.54
N TYR A 21 -3.93 2.79 -9.96
CA TYR A 21 -2.74 2.25 -10.63
C TYR A 21 -3.15 1.49 -11.88
N HIS A 22 -2.49 1.72 -13.01
CA HIS A 22 -2.66 0.98 -14.25
C HIS A 22 -1.31 0.49 -14.77
N GLY A 23 -1.14 -0.82 -14.88
CA GLY A 23 0.12 -1.44 -15.28
C GLY A 23 0.30 -2.81 -14.62
N GLU A 24 1.55 -3.24 -14.44
CA GLU A 24 1.86 -4.52 -13.82
C GLU A 24 2.61 -4.36 -12.48
N LYS A 25 2.08 -4.93 -11.39
CA LYS A 25 2.72 -4.93 -10.06
C LYS A 25 2.16 -6.04 -9.17
N VAL A 26 2.87 -6.37 -8.10
CA VAL A 26 2.33 -7.16 -6.98
C VAL A 26 2.15 -6.25 -5.78
N PHE A 27 0.92 -6.13 -5.28
CA PHE A 27 0.59 -5.40 -4.06
C PHE A 27 0.37 -6.35 -2.90
N TYR A 28 0.83 -5.96 -1.71
CA TYR A 28 0.48 -6.58 -0.44
C TYR A 28 -0.42 -5.62 0.31
N LEU A 29 -1.70 -5.95 0.45
CA LEU A 29 -2.75 -5.04 0.91
C LEU A 29 -3.21 -5.42 2.32
N ILE A 30 -3.29 -4.43 3.20
CA ILE A 30 -3.73 -4.59 4.59
C ILE A 30 -4.85 -3.59 4.85
N LYS A 31 -5.98 -4.10 5.36
CA LYS A 31 -7.16 -3.28 5.66
C LYS A 31 -6.84 -2.27 6.79
N PRO A 32 -7.28 -1.01 6.68
CA PRO A 32 -7.07 0.01 7.70
C PRO A 32 -8.03 -0.12 8.89
N THR A 33 -7.95 -1.24 9.60
CA THR A 33 -8.66 -1.40 10.88
C THR A 33 -7.98 -0.54 11.95
N LEU A 34 -8.70 -0.18 13.02
CA LEU A 34 -8.11 0.56 14.14
C LEU A 34 -6.87 -0.16 14.69
N THR A 35 -6.93 -1.48 14.82
CA THR A 35 -5.82 -2.34 15.25
C THR A 35 -4.63 -2.27 14.30
N ASN A 36 -4.85 -2.45 12.98
CA ASN A 36 -3.76 -2.45 12.01
C ASN A 36 -3.09 -1.08 11.90
N LEU A 37 -3.86 0.00 12.03
CA LEU A 37 -3.33 1.36 12.01
C LEU A 37 -2.47 1.66 13.24
N ALA A 38 -2.88 1.21 14.44
CA ALA A 38 -2.05 1.33 15.64
C ALA A 38 -0.76 0.49 15.54
N LEU A 39 -0.84 -0.72 14.98
CA LEU A 39 0.34 -1.56 14.71
C LEU A 39 1.28 -0.89 13.70
N TYR A 40 0.74 -0.30 12.64
CA TYR A 40 1.50 0.41 11.61
C TYR A 40 2.24 1.62 12.20
N GLU A 41 1.56 2.43 13.01
CA GLU A 41 2.17 3.59 13.68
C GLU A 41 3.34 3.15 14.58
N ALA A 42 3.13 2.12 15.41
CA ALA A 42 4.19 1.56 16.26
C ALA A 42 5.35 0.97 15.47
N TRP A 43 5.08 0.30 14.35
CA TRP A 43 6.12 -0.25 13.47
C TRP A 43 6.90 0.86 12.75
N SER A 44 6.22 1.87 12.21
CA SER A 44 6.84 2.98 11.47
C SER A 44 7.76 3.86 12.32
N SER A 45 7.54 3.87 13.64
CA SER A 45 8.37 4.59 14.62
C SER A 45 9.42 3.69 15.28
N SER A 46 9.47 2.40 14.94
CA SER A 46 10.39 1.44 15.55
C SER A 46 11.81 1.56 14.97
N PRO A 47 12.86 1.39 15.79
CA PRO A 47 14.25 1.46 15.32
C PRO A 47 14.63 0.28 14.41
N ASN A 48 13.87 -0.81 14.46
CA ASN A 48 14.09 -2.02 13.66
C ASN A 48 13.05 -2.18 12.53
N GLN A 49 12.41 -1.07 12.10
CA GLN A 49 11.38 -1.09 11.05
C GLN A 49 11.82 -1.89 9.82
N SER A 50 13.05 -1.66 9.33
CA SER A 50 13.61 -2.29 8.14
C SER A 50 13.94 -3.78 8.29
N GLU A 51 13.94 -4.31 9.52
CA GLU A 51 14.22 -5.72 9.82
C GLU A 51 12.93 -6.53 10.03
N VAL A 52 11.77 -5.86 10.03
CA VAL A 52 10.48 -6.47 10.34
C VAL A 52 9.54 -6.31 9.16
N PHE A 53 9.18 -7.44 8.53
CA PHE A 53 8.14 -7.46 7.51
C PHE A 53 6.76 -7.20 8.14
N PHE A 54 6.19 -6.01 7.92
CA PHE A 54 4.94 -5.61 8.59
C PHE A 54 3.75 -6.53 8.27
N GLY A 55 3.75 -7.18 7.10
CA GLY A 55 2.73 -8.17 6.73
C GLY A 55 2.55 -9.31 7.73
N ASP A 56 3.59 -9.65 8.50
CA ASP A 56 3.55 -10.70 9.53
C ASP A 56 2.98 -10.22 10.88
N LYS A 57 2.76 -8.91 11.04
CA LYS A 57 2.23 -8.30 12.27
C LYS A 57 0.71 -8.22 12.30
N VAL A 58 0.04 -8.49 11.19
CA VAL A 58 -1.42 -8.35 11.04
C VAL A 58 -2.09 -9.69 10.80
N ASP A 59 -3.39 -9.77 11.11
CA ASP A 59 -4.19 -11.00 10.91
C ASP A 59 -4.24 -11.43 9.43
N LYS A 60 -4.41 -10.46 8.52
CA LYS A 60 -4.51 -10.72 7.07
C LYS A 60 -3.75 -9.69 6.26
N CYS A 61 -2.85 -10.19 5.43
CA CYS A 61 -2.15 -9.45 4.38
C CYS A 61 -2.51 -10.10 3.02
N TYR A 62 -3.21 -9.36 2.16
CA TYR A 62 -3.70 -9.87 0.89
C TYR A 62 -2.68 -9.63 -0.22
N LYS A 63 -2.22 -10.70 -0.88
CA LYS A 63 -1.43 -10.57 -2.10
C LYS A 63 -2.34 -10.32 -3.30
N CYS A 64 -2.23 -9.15 -3.92
CA CYS A 64 -2.94 -8.76 -5.13
C CYS A 64 -1.96 -8.68 -6.30
N ILE A 65 -2.07 -9.59 -7.25
CA ILE A 65 -1.31 -9.53 -8.50
C ILE A 65 -2.10 -8.65 -9.46
N VAL A 66 -1.47 -7.59 -9.97
CA VAL A 66 -2.03 -6.69 -10.99
C VAL A 66 -1.29 -7.00 -12.30
N PRO A 67 -1.91 -7.74 -13.23
CA PRO A 67 -1.32 -8.04 -14.53
C PRO A 67 -1.25 -6.81 -15.43
N GLN A 68 -0.39 -6.84 -16.45
CA GLN A 68 -0.31 -5.79 -17.47
C GLN A 68 -1.69 -5.40 -18.01
N GLY A 69 -1.93 -4.10 -18.12
CA GLY A 69 -3.20 -3.54 -18.62
C GLY A 69 -4.36 -3.55 -17.61
N THR A 70 -4.12 -3.99 -16.37
CA THR A 70 -5.13 -3.98 -15.30
C THR A 70 -5.07 -2.70 -14.50
N THR A 71 -6.25 -2.20 -14.09
CA THR A 71 -6.36 -1.06 -13.18
C THR A 71 -6.74 -1.53 -11.77
N LEU A 72 -5.95 -1.14 -10.78
CA LEU A 72 -6.25 -1.30 -9.35
C LEU A 72 -6.65 0.06 -8.76
N LEU A 73 -7.70 0.08 -7.93
CA LEU A 73 -8.03 1.23 -7.08
C LEU A 73 -7.83 0.82 -5.62
N ILE A 74 -6.99 1.55 -4.90
CA ILE A 74 -6.74 1.35 -3.48
C ILE A 74 -7.48 2.45 -2.71
N PRO A 75 -8.42 2.10 -1.81
CA PRO A 75 -9.14 3.10 -1.03
C PRO A 75 -8.26 3.78 0.02
N THR A 76 -8.70 4.94 0.47
CA THR A 76 -8.13 5.70 1.59
C THR A 76 -7.68 4.83 2.77
N GLY A 77 -6.45 5.06 3.21
CA GLY A 77 -5.88 4.52 4.45
C GLY A 77 -5.30 3.11 4.36
N TRP A 78 -5.52 2.38 3.26
CA TRP A 78 -4.99 1.03 3.12
C TRP A 78 -3.46 1.00 3.19
N ILE A 79 -2.96 0.20 4.12
CA ILE A 79 -1.52 -0.02 4.29
C ILE A 79 -1.10 -1.01 3.21
N HIS A 80 -0.07 -0.66 2.44
CA HIS A 80 0.36 -1.52 1.36
C HIS A 80 1.86 -1.46 1.05
N ALA A 81 2.41 -2.59 0.62
CA ALA A 81 3.73 -2.70 0.04
C ALA A 81 3.63 -3.11 -1.43
N VAL A 82 4.65 -2.79 -2.23
CA VAL A 82 4.66 -3.04 -3.68
C VAL A 82 5.93 -3.74 -4.09
N LEU A 83 5.78 -4.86 -4.79
CA LEU A 83 6.87 -5.57 -5.45
C LEU A 83 6.73 -5.46 -6.97
N THR A 84 7.85 -5.17 -7.62
CA THR A 84 8.01 -5.18 -9.07
C THR A 84 8.58 -6.53 -9.50
N SER A 85 7.73 -7.49 -9.84
CA SER A 85 8.16 -8.86 -10.18
C SER A 85 9.00 -8.97 -11.47
N GLN A 86 8.85 -8.00 -12.37
CA GLN A 86 9.61 -7.85 -13.61
C GLN A 86 9.66 -6.38 -14.01
N ASP A 87 10.60 -6.01 -14.87
CA ASP A 87 10.72 -4.64 -15.40
C ASP A 87 9.38 -4.16 -15.94
N CYS A 88 8.88 -3.06 -15.40
CA CYS A 88 7.58 -2.56 -15.80
C CYS A 88 7.44 -1.04 -15.73
N MET A 89 6.51 -0.55 -16.54
CA MET A 89 5.98 0.80 -16.46
C MET A 89 4.53 0.73 -16.00
N ALA A 90 4.19 1.55 -15.03
CA ALA A 90 2.83 1.73 -14.56
C ALA A 90 2.54 3.23 -14.45
N PHE A 91 1.29 3.58 -14.67
CA PHE A 91 0.75 4.92 -14.46
C PHE A 91 -0.16 4.90 -13.24
N GLY A 92 -0.28 6.03 -12.57
CA GLY A 92 -1.16 6.14 -11.41
C GLY A 92 -1.31 7.57 -10.94
N GLY A 93 -2.19 7.76 -9.96
CA GLY A 93 -2.41 9.06 -9.36
C GLY A 93 -3.26 8.99 -8.09
N ASN A 94 -2.96 9.90 -7.17
CA ASN A 94 -3.63 10.03 -5.88
C ASN A 94 -4.77 11.05 -5.97
N PHE A 95 -5.85 10.82 -5.23
CA PHE A 95 -6.98 11.73 -5.14
C PHE A 95 -7.68 11.64 -3.79
N LEU A 96 -8.26 12.77 -3.36
CA LEU A 96 -9.17 12.85 -2.22
C LEU A 96 -10.62 12.82 -2.71
N HIS A 97 -11.53 12.35 -1.87
CA HIS A 97 -12.96 12.33 -2.18
C HIS A 97 -13.82 12.43 -0.90
N ASN A 98 -15.12 12.68 -1.08
CA ASN A 98 -16.03 12.94 0.04
C ASN A 98 -16.52 11.67 0.75
N LEU A 99 -16.19 10.47 0.25
CA LEU A 99 -16.74 9.21 0.78
C LEU A 99 -16.05 8.76 2.07
N ASN A 100 -14.85 9.25 2.39
CA ASN A 100 -14.10 8.78 3.56
C ASN A 100 -13.24 9.87 4.23
N ILE A 101 -13.80 11.07 4.39
CA ILE A 101 -13.10 12.24 4.96
C ILE A 101 -12.50 11.94 6.33
N GLY A 102 -13.21 11.18 7.18
CA GLY A 102 -12.72 10.83 8.52
C GLY A 102 -11.42 10.04 8.51
N MET A 103 -11.23 9.12 7.57
CA MET A 103 -9.97 8.39 7.43
C MET A 103 -8.89 9.23 6.74
N GLN A 104 -9.27 10.14 5.82
CA GLN A 104 -8.32 11.07 5.19
C GLN A 104 -7.68 12.05 6.20
N LEU A 105 -8.38 12.39 7.27
CA LEU A 105 -7.94 13.34 8.30
C LEU A 105 -7.26 12.70 9.51
N ARG A 106 -7.19 11.36 9.56
CA ARG A 106 -6.71 10.63 10.73
C ARG A 106 -5.21 10.83 10.97
#